data_AF-A0A3L6F733-F1
#
_entry.id   AF-A0A3L6F733-F1
#
_cell.length_a   1.000
_cell.length_b   1.000
_cell.length_c   1.000
_cell.angle_alpha   90.00
_cell.angle_beta   90.00
_cell.angle_gamma   90.00
#
_symmetry.space_group_name_H-M   'P 1'
#
loop_
_entity.id
_entity.type
_entity.pdbx_description
1 polymer ?
#
loop_
_entity_poly.entity_id
_entity_poly.type
_entity_poly.pdbx_seq_one_letter_code
_entity_poly.pdbx_strand_id
1 'polypeptide(L)'
;MCEQDALWRLLGYEIHYHWPPVERLSVHLPLMNIIKMKSNDKLEDIAKDPKYRKTILTEWFNANKQYEDAKELTYYEFPKQWRWDGEKRQWKKRQHGFKIGRLYYVNPAEGERFYLRMLLMIVKGAKNYEDIRTYNGVLYQTFKEACAAR
;
A
#
# COMPACT_ATOMS: atom_id res chain seq x y z
N MET A 1 33.00 1.76 -13.14
CA MET A 1 31.70 1.40 -13.75
C MET A 1 31.51 -0.08 -13.54
N CYS A 2 30.40 -0.51 -12.93
CA CYS A 2 30.11 -1.93 -12.72
C CYS A 2 29.98 -2.62 -14.10
N GLU A 3 30.48 -3.84 -14.25
CA GLU A 3 30.47 -4.61 -15.52
C GLU A 3 29.06 -4.74 -16.12
N GLN A 4 28.04 -4.77 -15.24
CA GLN A 4 26.64 -4.78 -15.61
C GLN A 4 26.26 -3.56 -16.46
N ASP A 5 26.80 -2.38 -16.13
CA ASP A 5 26.56 -1.09 -16.79
C ASP A 5 27.17 -1.03 -18.20
N ALA A 6 28.27 -1.78 -18.42
CA ALA A 6 28.92 -1.89 -19.73
C ALA A 6 28.16 -2.82 -20.68
N LEU A 7 27.62 -3.95 -20.17
CA LEU A 7 26.77 -4.85 -20.97
C LEU A 7 25.45 -4.19 -21.42
N TRP A 8 24.87 -3.29 -20.61
CA TRP A 8 23.66 -2.52 -20.97
C TRP A 8 23.82 -1.72 -22.25
N ARG A 9 24.93 -0.98 -22.37
CA ARG A 9 25.20 -0.14 -23.54
C ARG A 9 25.48 -0.97 -24.80
N LEU A 10 25.98 -2.19 -24.64
CA LEU A 10 26.44 -3.03 -25.75
C LEU A 10 25.35 -3.94 -26.33
N LEU A 11 24.40 -4.41 -25.50
CA LEU A 11 23.52 -5.52 -25.88
C LEU A 11 22.01 -5.25 -25.71
N GLY A 12 21.59 -4.16 -25.07
CA GLY A 12 20.19 -3.74 -25.03
C GLY A 12 19.20 -4.69 -24.33
N TYR A 13 19.67 -5.71 -23.59
CA TYR A 13 18.81 -6.62 -22.84
C TYR A 13 18.21 -5.95 -21.59
N GLU A 14 16.97 -6.29 -21.21
CA GLU A 14 16.34 -5.85 -19.96
C GLU A 14 16.99 -6.51 -18.73
N ILE A 15 18.12 -5.97 -18.27
CA ILE A 15 18.88 -6.45 -17.10
C ILE A 15 18.34 -5.91 -15.76
N HIS A 16 17.19 -5.22 -15.70
CA HIS A 16 16.66 -4.63 -14.46
C HIS A 16 15.60 -5.51 -13.80
N TYR A 17 15.93 -6.78 -13.52
CA TYR A 17 15.22 -7.48 -12.47
C TYR A 17 15.83 -7.09 -11.12
N HIS A 18 15.30 -6.04 -10.49
CA HIS A 18 15.69 -5.69 -9.13
C HIS A 18 15.31 -6.83 -8.19
N TRP A 19 16.30 -7.55 -7.69
CA TRP A 19 16.14 -8.55 -6.64
C TRP A 19 16.42 -7.91 -5.27
N PRO A 20 15.51 -8.07 -4.29
CA PRO A 20 14.19 -8.71 -4.40
C PRO A 20 13.16 -7.79 -5.09
N PRO A 21 12.12 -8.35 -5.73
CA PRO A 21 11.08 -7.56 -6.37
C PRO A 21 10.29 -6.76 -5.33
N VAL A 22 10.04 -5.48 -5.62
CA VAL A 22 9.40 -4.53 -4.70
C VAL A 22 8.00 -4.16 -5.17
N GLU A 23 7.05 -4.08 -4.24
CA GLU A 23 5.70 -3.53 -4.45
C GLU A 23 5.55 -2.22 -3.70
N ARG A 24 5.25 -1.12 -4.40
CA ARG A 24 5.13 0.21 -3.76
C ARG A 24 3.74 0.42 -3.21
N LEU A 25 3.66 0.68 -1.90
CA LEU A 25 2.41 0.77 -1.17
C LEU A 25 2.06 2.23 -0.85
N SER A 26 0.89 2.68 -1.33
CA SER A 26 0.38 4.03 -1.09
C SER A 26 -0.05 4.23 0.36
N VAL A 27 0.34 5.35 0.96
CA VAL A 27 -0.17 5.79 2.25
C VAL A 27 -0.95 7.07 2.04
N HIS A 28 -2.19 7.13 2.51
CA HIS A 28 -3.00 8.34 2.47
C HIS A 28 -4.01 8.32 3.63
N LEU A 29 -4.40 9.51 4.07
CA LEU A 29 -5.48 9.67 5.05
C LEU A 29 -6.85 9.37 4.40
N PRO A 30 -7.92 9.21 5.20
CA PRO A 30 -9.27 9.12 4.67
C PRO A 30 -9.57 10.28 3.70
N LEU A 31 -10.15 9.96 2.53
CA LEU A 31 -10.51 10.93 1.48
C LEU A 31 -9.35 11.71 0.83
N MET A 32 -8.09 11.46 1.23
CA MET A 32 -6.90 12.11 0.66
C MET A 32 -6.16 11.21 -0.34
N ASN A 33 -6.88 10.33 -1.05
CA ASN A 33 -6.31 9.47 -2.07
C ASN A 33 -6.01 10.25 -3.37
N ILE A 34 -4.82 10.05 -3.93
CA ILE A 34 -4.42 10.66 -5.20
C ILE A 34 -5.03 9.85 -6.36
N ILE A 35 -5.76 10.53 -7.24
CA ILE A 35 -6.30 9.96 -8.49
C ILE A 35 -5.47 10.49 -9.65
N LYS A 36 -4.95 9.59 -10.50
CA LYS A 36 -4.25 9.98 -11.74
C LYS A 36 -5.29 10.18 -12.84
N MET A 37 -5.38 11.40 -13.35
CA MET A 37 -6.22 11.75 -14.50
C MET A 37 -5.37 11.83 -15.76
N LYS A 38 -5.88 11.34 -16.89
CA LYS A 38 -5.31 11.63 -18.22
C LYS A 38 -5.98 12.90 -18.76
N SER A 39 -5.30 13.57 -19.70
CA SER A 39 -5.76 14.84 -20.28
C SER A 39 -7.15 14.77 -20.95
N ASN A 40 -7.63 13.57 -21.29
CA ASN A 40 -8.92 13.36 -21.94
C ASN A 40 -10.00 12.79 -21.00
N ASP A 41 -9.68 12.57 -19.71
CA ASP A 41 -10.63 12.02 -18.75
C ASP A 41 -11.53 13.14 -18.19
N LYS A 42 -12.85 12.94 -18.20
CA LYS A 42 -13.80 13.88 -17.59
C LYS A 42 -13.88 13.64 -16.08
N LEU A 43 -13.76 14.72 -15.31
CA LEU A 43 -13.81 14.67 -13.85
C LEU A 43 -15.11 14.03 -13.32
N GLU A 44 -16.24 14.30 -13.99
CA GLU A 44 -17.54 13.74 -13.60
C GLU A 44 -17.60 12.22 -13.74
N ASP A 45 -17.02 11.68 -14.80
CA ASP A 45 -16.99 10.23 -15.05
C ASP A 45 -16.10 9.52 -14.02
N ILE A 46 -15.00 10.17 -13.63
CA ILE A 46 -14.09 9.68 -12.58
C ILE A 46 -14.76 9.71 -11.21
N ALA A 47 -15.50 10.77 -10.89
CA ALA A 47 -16.20 10.90 -9.62
C ALA A 47 -17.33 9.86 -9.46
N LYS A 48 -17.98 9.51 -10.57
CA LYS A 48 -19.05 8.51 -10.64
C LYS A 48 -18.55 7.07 -10.61
N ASP A 49 -17.37 6.79 -11.15
CA ASP A 49 -16.86 5.41 -11.21
C ASP A 49 -16.29 4.96 -9.84
N PRO A 50 -16.92 3.96 -9.18
CA PRO A 50 -16.50 3.46 -7.87
C PRO A 50 -15.09 2.86 -7.89
N LYS A 51 -14.56 2.46 -9.05
CA LYS A 51 -13.19 1.99 -9.19
C LYS A 51 -12.21 3.05 -8.74
N TYR A 52 -12.44 4.34 -8.96
CA TYR A 52 -11.49 5.40 -8.59
C TYR A 52 -11.32 5.58 -7.08
N ARG A 53 -12.28 5.09 -6.28
CA ARG A 53 -12.22 5.09 -4.81
C ARG A 53 -11.40 3.92 -4.25
N LYS A 54 -11.16 2.88 -5.05
CA LYS A 54 -10.36 1.72 -4.64
C LYS A 54 -8.88 2.01 -4.77
N THR A 55 -8.20 2.09 -3.63
CA THR A 55 -6.74 2.19 -3.55
C THR A 55 -6.15 0.88 -3.04
N ILE A 56 -4.83 0.74 -3.17
CA ILE A 56 -4.09 -0.40 -2.64
C ILE A 56 -4.32 -0.54 -1.12
N LEU A 57 -4.40 0.59 -0.40
CA LEU A 57 -4.63 0.63 1.04
C LEU A 57 -6.09 0.27 1.40
N THR A 58 -7.08 0.84 0.71
CA THR A 58 -8.49 0.54 1.02
C THR A 58 -8.85 -0.91 0.68
N GLU A 59 -8.24 -1.46 -0.36
CA GLU A 59 -8.45 -2.86 -0.71
C GLU A 59 -7.72 -3.81 0.23
N TRP A 60 -6.66 -3.38 0.91
CA TRP A 60 -6.06 -4.17 2.00
C TRP A 60 -7.06 -4.33 3.15
N PHE A 61 -7.75 -3.25 3.53
CA PHE A 61 -8.85 -3.32 4.49
C PHE A 61 -9.95 -4.28 4.04
N ASN A 62 -10.34 -4.23 2.77
CA ASN A 62 -11.36 -5.13 2.22
C ASN A 62 -10.89 -6.59 2.22
N ALA A 63 -9.62 -6.86 1.91
CA ALA A 63 -9.05 -8.20 1.99
C ALA A 63 -9.07 -8.73 3.43
N ASN A 64 -8.71 -7.91 4.42
CA ASN A 64 -8.75 -8.28 5.85
C ASN A 64 -10.16 -8.53 6.39
N LYS A 65 -11.21 -7.99 5.73
CA LYS A 65 -12.61 -8.33 6.04
C LYS A 65 -13.01 -9.70 5.50
N GLN A 66 -12.47 -10.08 4.35
CA GLN A 66 -12.91 -11.26 3.58
C GLN A 66 -12.11 -12.52 3.91
N TYR A 67 -10.83 -12.37 4.23
CA TYR A 67 -9.90 -13.49 4.34
C TYR A 67 -9.21 -13.50 5.71
N GLU A 68 -9.22 -14.65 6.39
CA GLU A 68 -8.62 -14.78 7.72
C GLU A 68 -7.09 -14.72 7.67
N ASP A 69 -6.48 -15.36 6.67
CA ASP A 69 -5.03 -15.36 6.45
C ASP A 69 -4.47 -13.97 6.10
N ALA A 70 -5.29 -13.10 5.51
CA ALA A 70 -4.93 -11.70 5.29
C ALA A 70 -4.68 -10.95 6.62
N LYS A 71 -5.38 -11.33 7.69
CA LYS A 71 -5.31 -10.62 8.99
C LYS A 71 -3.99 -10.83 9.73
N GLU A 72 -3.24 -11.88 9.39
CA GLU A 72 -1.94 -12.18 10.01
C GLU A 72 -0.79 -11.29 9.52
N LEU A 73 -1.05 -10.50 8.46
CA LEU A 73 -0.06 -9.68 7.78
C LEU A 73 -0.28 -8.20 8.07
N THR A 74 0.83 -7.48 8.28
CA THR A 74 0.83 -6.01 8.23
C THR A 74 0.67 -5.54 6.79
N TYR A 75 0.32 -4.28 6.59
CA TYR A 75 0.24 -3.71 5.24
C TYR A 75 1.59 -3.80 4.51
N TYR A 76 2.70 -3.55 5.24
CA TYR A 76 4.08 -3.69 4.73
C TYR A 76 4.38 -5.12 4.23
N GLU A 77 3.92 -6.14 4.95
CA GLU A 77 4.20 -7.55 4.63
C GLU A 77 3.24 -8.15 3.61
N PHE A 78 2.10 -7.50 3.39
CA PHE A 78 1.04 -8.00 2.53
C PHE A 78 1.52 -8.48 1.15
N PRO A 79 2.41 -7.75 0.44
CA PRO A 79 2.90 -8.17 -0.89
C PRO A 79 3.70 -9.48 -0.91
N LYS A 80 4.15 -9.97 0.25
CA LYS A 80 4.82 -11.27 0.38
C LYS A 80 3.87 -12.40 -0.01
N GLN A 81 2.62 -12.35 0.45
CA GLN A 81 1.61 -13.40 0.22
C GLN A 81 0.47 -12.99 -0.71
N TRP A 82 0.30 -11.69 -0.98
CA TRP A 82 -0.75 -11.16 -1.82
C TRP A 82 -0.15 -10.40 -3.00
N ARG A 83 -0.86 -10.39 -4.13
CA ARG A 83 -0.50 -9.61 -5.32
C ARG A 83 -1.61 -8.63 -5.64
N TRP A 84 -1.23 -7.42 -6.02
CA TRP A 84 -2.17 -6.41 -6.48
C TRP A 84 -2.58 -6.70 -7.92
N ASP A 85 -3.89 -6.77 -8.16
CA ASP A 85 -4.48 -6.82 -9.51
C ASP A 85 -4.91 -5.41 -9.90
N GLY A 86 -4.13 -4.76 -10.76
CA GLY A 86 -4.35 -3.38 -11.17
C GLY A 86 -5.61 -3.19 -12.03
N GLU A 87 -6.01 -4.20 -12.79
CA GLU A 87 -7.20 -4.14 -13.66
C GLU A 87 -8.48 -4.24 -12.84
N LYS A 88 -8.52 -5.20 -11.90
CA LYS A 88 -9.67 -5.41 -11.02
C LYS A 88 -9.66 -4.51 -9.78
N ARG A 89 -8.53 -3.81 -9.53
CA ARG A 89 -8.24 -3.02 -8.34
C ARG A 89 -8.58 -3.79 -7.06
N GLN A 90 -7.96 -4.95 -6.89
CA GLN A 90 -8.15 -5.81 -5.72
C GLN A 90 -6.89 -6.60 -5.41
N TRP A 91 -6.78 -7.07 -4.17
CA TRP A 91 -5.75 -8.03 -3.80
C TRP A 91 -6.16 -9.46 -4.14
N LYS A 92 -5.20 -10.25 -4.60
CA LYS A 92 -5.36 -11.69 -4.85
C LYS A 92 -4.27 -12.46 -4.13
N LYS A 93 -4.62 -13.61 -3.56
CA LYS A 93 -3.63 -14.50 -2.95
C LYS A 93 -2.59 -14.91 -4.01
N ARG A 94 -1.33 -14.83 -3.62
CA ARG A 94 -0.19 -15.18 -4.48
C ARG A 94 -0.04 -16.70 -4.49
N GLN A 95 0.19 -17.26 -5.68
CA GLN A 95 0.46 -18.69 -5.85
C GLN A 95 1.96 -19.01 -5.85
N HIS A 96 2.79 -18.10 -6.41
CA HIS A 96 4.25 -18.29 -6.52
C HIS A 96 5.05 -17.00 -6.26
N GLY A 97 6.27 -17.18 -5.74
CA GLY A 97 7.23 -16.11 -5.45
C GLY A 97 6.88 -15.26 -4.23
N PHE A 98 7.56 -14.13 -4.07
CA PHE A 98 7.24 -13.11 -3.07
C PHE A 98 7.58 -11.72 -3.62
N LYS A 99 7.07 -10.66 -2.97
CA LYS A 99 7.55 -9.29 -3.13
C LYS A 99 7.74 -8.65 -1.77
N ILE A 100 8.68 -7.72 -1.67
CA ILE A 100 8.82 -6.86 -0.50
C ILE A 100 7.92 -5.65 -0.68
N GLY A 101 7.01 -5.41 0.25
CA GLY A 101 6.25 -4.16 0.28
C GLY A 101 7.15 -3.00 0.66
N ARG A 102 7.00 -1.85 -0.01
CA ARG A 102 7.70 -0.62 0.35
C ARG A 102 6.69 0.51 0.39
N LEU A 103 6.37 0.98 1.59
CA LEU A 103 5.52 2.15 1.77
C LEU A 103 6.26 3.36 1.21
N TYR A 104 5.53 4.25 0.53
CA TYR A 104 6.09 5.53 0.10
C TYR A 104 6.69 6.28 1.30
N TYR A 105 7.75 7.04 1.03
CA TYR A 105 8.29 7.95 2.01
C TYR A 105 7.23 9.00 2.36
N VAL A 106 7.10 9.28 3.65
CA VAL A 106 6.24 10.33 4.20
C VAL A 106 7.13 11.13 5.14
N ASN A 107 7.21 12.44 4.93
CA ASN A 107 8.03 13.32 5.74
C ASN A 107 7.41 13.41 7.16
N PRO A 108 8.19 13.37 8.25
CA PRO A 108 7.68 13.61 9.61
C PRO A 108 6.85 14.90 9.74
N ALA A 109 7.15 15.93 8.96
CA ALA A 109 6.38 17.17 8.91
C ALA A 109 4.95 17.02 8.37
N GLU A 110 4.62 15.93 7.66
CA GLU A 110 3.27 15.60 7.19
C GLU A 110 2.34 15.09 8.31
N GLY A 111 2.80 15.06 9.57
CA GLY A 111 1.97 14.86 10.75
C GLY A 111 1.23 13.52 10.76
N GLU A 112 -0.10 13.55 10.77
CA GLU A 112 -0.96 12.36 10.87
C GLU A 112 -0.66 11.29 9.82
N ARG A 113 -0.26 11.69 8.59
CA ARG A 113 0.09 10.73 7.55
C ARG A 113 1.38 9.97 7.87
N PHE A 114 2.33 10.61 8.56
CA PHE A 114 3.57 9.98 9.00
C PHE A 114 3.28 8.92 10.08
N TYR A 115 2.45 9.25 11.07
CA TYR A 115 2.04 8.29 12.10
C TYR A 115 1.21 7.13 11.51
N LEU A 116 0.31 7.42 10.57
CA LEU A 116 -0.39 6.37 9.82
C LEU A 116 0.60 5.43 9.11
N ARG A 117 1.63 5.98 8.44
CA ARG A 117 2.67 5.17 7.80
C ARG A 117 3.35 4.24 8.80
N MET A 118 3.68 4.74 10.00
CA MET A 118 4.27 3.92 11.06
C MET A 118 3.32 2.80 11.51
N LEU A 119 2.06 3.12 11.78
CA LEU A 119 1.07 2.12 12.22
C LEU A 119 0.86 1.03 11.16
N LEU A 120 0.85 1.38 9.88
CA LEU A 120 0.74 0.41 8.78
C LEU A 120 1.91 -0.57 8.69
N MET A 121 3.05 -0.28 9.33
CA MET A 121 4.18 -1.20 9.43
C MET A 121 4.03 -2.22 10.57
N ILE A 122 3.16 -1.98 11.55
CA ILE A 122 3.08 -2.78 12.79
C ILE A 122 1.69 -3.35 13.08
N VAL A 123 0.62 -2.69 12.61
CA VAL A 123 -0.76 -3.15 12.79
C VAL A 123 -1.07 -4.21 11.74
N LYS A 124 -1.55 -5.35 12.22
CA LYS A 124 -1.99 -6.48 11.41
C LYS A 124 -3.51 -6.49 11.29
N GLY A 125 -4.01 -6.94 10.14
CA GLY A 125 -5.43 -7.25 9.96
C GLY A 125 -6.45 -6.12 10.16
N ALA A 126 -6.02 -4.86 10.13
CA ALA A 126 -6.94 -3.72 10.22
C ALA A 126 -7.96 -3.77 9.08
N LYS A 127 -9.23 -3.52 9.39
CA LYS A 127 -10.35 -3.55 8.42
C LYS A 127 -10.83 -2.15 8.03
N ASN A 128 -10.28 -1.12 8.64
CA ASN A 128 -10.56 0.29 8.37
C ASN A 128 -9.48 1.15 9.07
N TYR A 129 -9.62 2.48 9.01
CA TYR A 129 -8.70 3.41 9.68
C TYR A 129 -8.88 3.50 11.21
N GLU A 130 -10.05 3.17 11.75
CA GLU A 130 -10.32 3.13 13.19
C GLU A 130 -9.60 1.94 13.85
N ASP A 131 -9.60 0.78 13.20
CA ASP A 131 -8.84 -0.38 13.63
C ASP A 131 -7.34 -0.08 13.73
N ILE A 132 -6.81 0.74 12.80
CA ILE A 132 -5.42 1.22 12.87
C ILE A 132 -5.18 2.08 14.12
N ARG A 133 -6.16 2.90 14.52
CA ARG A 133 -6.11 3.75 15.71
C ARG A 133 -6.55 3.04 16.98
N THR A 134 -6.88 1.75 16.93
CA THR A 134 -7.33 0.99 18.09
C THR A 134 -6.16 0.21 18.67
N TYR A 135 -5.91 0.37 19.96
CA TYR A 135 -4.90 -0.41 20.68
C TYR A 135 -5.42 -0.80 22.06
N ASN A 136 -5.24 -2.07 22.44
CA ASN A 136 -5.75 -2.66 23.69
C ASN A 136 -7.24 -2.34 23.96
N GLY A 137 -8.07 -2.33 22.92
CA GLY A 137 -9.51 -2.06 23.02
C GLY A 137 -9.89 -0.58 23.13
N VAL A 138 -8.91 0.34 23.15
CA VAL A 138 -9.14 1.79 23.19
C VAL A 138 -8.98 2.37 21.79
N LEU A 139 -10.00 3.10 21.33
CA LEU A 139 -9.95 3.87 20.08
C LEU A 139 -9.40 5.27 20.37
N TYR A 140 -8.27 5.60 19.75
CA TYR A 140 -7.63 6.91 19.88
C TYR A 140 -8.13 7.90 18.81
N GLN A 141 -8.06 9.21 19.11
CA GLN A 141 -8.57 10.23 18.18
C GLN A 141 -7.61 10.46 17.02
N THR A 142 -6.31 10.37 17.25
CA THR A 142 -5.30 10.59 16.21
C THR A 142 -4.44 9.35 15.99
N PHE A 143 -3.83 9.24 14.80
CA PHE A 143 -2.81 8.23 14.54
C PHE A 143 -1.58 8.49 15.42
N LYS A 144 -1.28 9.75 15.73
CA LYS A 144 -0.21 10.12 16.66
C LYS A 144 -0.43 9.54 18.05
N GLU A 145 -1.62 9.70 18.62
CA GLU A 145 -1.97 9.13 19.93
C GLU A 145 -1.92 7.61 19.91
N ALA A 146 -2.47 6.98 18.87
CA ALA A 146 -2.41 5.53 18.71
C ALA A 146 -0.96 5.02 18.62
N CYS A 147 -0.06 5.75 17.94
CA CYS A 147 1.37 5.45 17.93
C CYS A 147 1.99 5.59 19.32
N ALA A 148 1.68 6.67 20.04
CA ALA A 148 2.27 6.95 21.36
C ALA A 148 1.81 5.94 22.43
N ALA A 149 0.64 5.35 22.27
CA ALA A 149 0.11 4.37 23.20
C ALA A 149 0.63 2.93 23.00
N ARG A 150 1.34 2.65 21.90
CA ARG A 150 1.65 1.28 21.42
C ARG A 150 3.03 0.78 21.78
#